data_AF-A0A921INA2-F1
#
_entry.id   AF-A0A921INA2-F1
#
_cell.length_a   1.000
_cell.length_b   1.000
_cell.length_c   1.000
_cell.angle_alpha   90.00
_cell.angle_beta   90.00
_cell.angle_gamma   90.00
#
_symmetry.space_group_name_H-M   'P 1'
#
loop_
_entity.id
_entity.type
_entity.pdbx_description
1 polymer ?
#
loop_
_entity_poly.entity_id
_entity_poly.type
_entity_poly.pdbx_seq_one_letter_code
_entity_poly.pdbx_strand_id
1 'polypeptide(L)'
;MSVITLWVISVFWILYGIAGLLGFENLPEKYKYKSWTSDYIRMNGICKLLLGVGWFILGFVLRAFSLSLPLQWGLGLLFALPAVGYGLYADRKTKDWRRQANREWREKNKNR
;
A
#
# COMPACT_ATOMS: atom_id res chain seq x y z
N MET A 1 17.57 -12.73 2.14
CA MET A 1 16.14 -13.09 2.38
C MET A 1 15.84 -14.29 1.50
N SER A 2 15.13 -15.32 1.99
CA SER A 2 14.81 -16.47 1.13
C SER A 2 13.73 -16.10 0.10
N VAL A 3 13.77 -16.70 -1.09
CA VAL A 3 12.74 -16.50 -2.13
C VAL A 3 11.35 -16.89 -1.62
N ILE A 4 11.26 -17.94 -0.81
CA ILE A 4 10.01 -18.39 -0.20
C ILE A 4 9.44 -17.30 0.70
N THR A 5 10.27 -16.68 1.54
CA THR A 5 9.87 -15.56 2.40
C THR A 5 9.35 -14.39 1.57
N LEU A 6 10.02 -14.06 0.46
CA LEU A 6 9.59 -13.00 -0.44
C LEU A 6 8.20 -13.29 -1.03
N TRP A 7 7.95 -14.52 -1.49
CA TRP A 7 6.64 -14.91 -2.03
C TRP A 7 5.53 -14.88 -0.98
N VAL A 8 5.78 -15.36 0.24
CA VAL A 8 4.81 -15.31 1.34
C VAL A 8 4.42 -13.85 1.64
N ILE A 9 5.41 -12.97 1.77
CA ILE A 9 5.18 -11.53 1.98
C ILE A 9 4.41 -10.91 0.80
N SER A 10 4.76 -11.29 -0.42
CA SER A 10 4.12 -10.79 -1.64
C SER A 10 2.64 -11.18 -1.71
N VAL A 11 2.32 -12.46 -1.43
CA VAL A 11 0.94 -12.95 -1.38
C VAL A 11 0.15 -12.23 -0.30
N PHE A 12 0.73 -12.03 0.88
CA PHE A 12 0.09 -11.24 1.94
C PHE A 12 -0.30 -9.83 1.46
N TRP A 13 0.62 -9.11 0.82
CA TRP A 13 0.34 -7.78 0.27
C TRP A 13 -0.70 -7.80 -0.85
N ILE A 14 -0.69 -8.83 -1.70
CA ILE A 14 -1.69 -9.00 -2.76
C ILE A 14 -3.08 -9.17 -2.14
N LEU A 15 -3.24 -10.10 -1.19
CA LEU A 15 -4.51 -10.34 -0.52
C LEU A 15 -5.02 -9.08 0.21
N TYR A 16 -4.13 -8.38 0.92
CA TYR A 16 -4.50 -7.15 1.61
C TYR A 16 -4.83 -6.00 0.64
N GLY A 17 -4.19 -5.98 -0.53
CA GLY A 17 -4.49 -5.07 -1.61
C GLY A 17 -5.86 -5.34 -2.26
N ILE A 18 -6.21 -6.61 -2.48
CA ILE A 18 -7.56 -7.02 -2.94
C ILE A 18 -8.62 -6.62 -1.91
N ALA A 19 -8.37 -6.87 -0.61
CA ALA A 19 -9.28 -6.43 0.45
C ALA A 19 -9.51 -4.90 0.40
N GLY A 20 -8.47 -4.11 0.18
CA GLY A 20 -8.57 -2.67 -0.03
C GLY A 20 -9.35 -2.29 -1.29
N LEU A 21 -9.25 -3.03 -2.39
CA LEU A 21 -10.11 -2.76 -3.57
C LEU A 21 -11.59 -3.01 -3.28
N LEU A 22 -11.88 -4.03 -2.47
CA LEU A 22 -13.23 -4.41 -2.04
C LEU A 22 -13.79 -3.50 -0.93
N GLY A 23 -13.00 -2.55 -0.42
CA GLY A 23 -13.42 -1.62 0.64
C GLY A 23 -13.21 -2.17 2.06
N PHE A 24 -12.61 -3.34 2.22
CA PHE A 24 -12.28 -3.95 3.51
C PHE A 24 -10.91 -3.47 3.97
N GLU A 25 -10.90 -2.34 4.68
CA GLU A 25 -9.70 -1.82 5.31
C GLU A 25 -9.99 -1.25 6.70
N ASN A 26 -9.10 -1.55 7.66
CA ASN A 26 -9.21 -1.01 9.01
C ASN A 26 -8.80 0.46 9.05
N LEU A 27 -9.78 1.36 9.04
CA LEU A 27 -9.58 2.80 9.09
C LEU A 27 -9.82 3.37 10.50
N PRO A 28 -9.08 4.42 10.89
CA PRO A 28 -9.42 5.27 12.02
C PRO A 28 -10.84 5.82 11.91
N GLU A 29 -11.55 5.94 13.03
CA GLU A 29 -12.95 6.40 13.07
C GLU A 29 -13.18 7.74 12.37
N LYS A 30 -12.22 8.67 12.48
CA LYS A 30 -12.22 9.97 11.76
C LYS A 30 -12.32 9.87 10.24
N TYR A 31 -11.94 8.74 9.65
CA TYR A 31 -11.97 8.50 8.21
C TYR A 31 -13.09 7.55 7.80
N LYS A 32 -13.91 7.05 8.74
CA LYS A 32 -15.08 6.23 8.44
C LYS A 32 -16.24 7.10 7.96
N TYR A 33 -17.07 6.53 7.10
CA TYR A 33 -18.33 7.13 6.61
C TYR A 33 -18.19 8.48 5.90
N LYS A 34 -17.02 8.79 5.31
CA LYS A 34 -16.87 9.93 4.41
C LYS A 34 -17.18 9.51 2.98
N SER A 35 -17.67 10.44 2.17
CA SER A 35 -17.94 10.20 0.75
C SER A 35 -16.70 9.71 -0.01
N TRP A 36 -15.51 10.19 0.38
CA TRP A 36 -14.22 9.82 -0.19
C TRP A 36 -13.58 8.58 0.45
N THR A 37 -14.15 8.01 1.51
CA THR A 37 -13.57 6.88 2.25
C THR A 37 -13.32 5.68 1.33
N SER A 38 -14.30 5.33 0.50
CA SER A 38 -14.17 4.21 -0.46
C SER A 38 -13.01 4.43 -1.43
N ASP A 39 -12.88 5.64 -1.97
CA ASP A 39 -11.79 5.96 -2.89
C ASP A 39 -10.43 5.90 -2.20
N TYR A 40 -10.34 6.41 -0.96
CA TYR A 40 -9.11 6.34 -0.17
C TYR A 40 -8.67 4.90 0.09
N ILE A 41 -9.60 4.01 0.48
CA ILE A 41 -9.34 2.59 0.71
C ILE A 41 -8.88 1.90 -0.59
N ARG A 42 -9.57 2.16 -1.70
CA ARG A 42 -9.19 1.61 -3.02
C ARG A 42 -7.81 2.05 -3.44
N MET A 43 -7.47 3.32 -3.27
CA MET A 43 -6.12 3.82 -3.58
C MET A 43 -5.06 3.14 -2.71
N ASN A 44 -5.31 2.94 -1.41
CA ASN A 44 -4.36 2.22 -0.57
C ASN A 44 -4.25 0.73 -0.99
N GLY A 45 -5.38 0.12 -1.38
CA GLY A 45 -5.43 -1.22 -1.96
C GLY A 45 -4.56 -1.37 -3.20
N ILE A 46 -4.66 -0.43 -4.14
CA ILE A 46 -3.84 -0.39 -5.37
C ILE A 46 -2.35 -0.27 -5.02
N CYS A 47 -1.98 0.57 -4.06
CA CYS A 47 -0.59 0.71 -3.62
C CYS A 47 -0.01 -0.62 -3.12
N LYS A 48 -0.77 -1.34 -2.28
CA LYS A 48 -0.38 -2.66 -1.74
C LYS A 48 -0.30 -3.72 -2.85
N LEU A 49 -1.23 -3.70 -3.81
CA LEU A 49 -1.20 -4.59 -4.97
C LEU A 49 0.05 -4.39 -5.82
N LEU A 50 0.40 -3.14 -6.13
CA LEU A 50 1.60 -2.83 -6.92
C LEU A 50 2.86 -3.35 -6.23
N LEU A 51 2.95 -3.20 -4.90
CA LEU A 51 4.07 -3.73 -4.13
C LEU A 51 4.10 -5.25 -4.13
N GLY A 52 2.98 -5.88 -3.81
CA GLY A 52 2.85 -7.33 -3.71
C GLY A 52 3.11 -8.02 -5.05
N VAL A 53 2.51 -7.54 -6.15
CA VAL A 53 2.74 -8.08 -7.50
C VAL A 53 4.19 -7.86 -7.93
N GLY A 54 4.75 -6.68 -7.69
CA GLY A 54 6.16 -6.39 -8.02
C GLY A 54 7.12 -7.36 -7.32
N TRP A 55 6.96 -7.57 -6.02
CA TRP A 55 7.79 -8.49 -5.26
C TRP A 55 7.52 -9.96 -5.57
N PHE A 56 6.29 -10.31 -5.97
CA PHE A 56 5.98 -11.66 -6.43
C PHE A 56 6.75 -12.01 -7.71
N ILE A 57 6.76 -11.08 -8.68
CA ILE A 57 7.54 -11.20 -9.92
C ILE A 57 9.04 -11.26 -9.61
N LEU A 58 9.53 -10.40 -8.71
CA LEU A 58 10.93 -10.43 -8.25
C LEU A 58 11.34 -11.80 -7.72
N GLY A 59 10.46 -12.50 -6.99
CA GLY A 59 10.77 -13.86 -6.50
C GLY A 59 11.05 -14.87 -7.62
N PHE A 60 10.37 -14.76 -8.77
CA PHE A 60 10.71 -15.58 -9.94
C PHE A 60 12.08 -15.22 -10.53
N VAL A 61 12.39 -13.92 -10.62
CA VAL A 61 13.69 -13.43 -11.10
C VAL A 61 14.82 -13.94 -10.21
N LEU A 62 14.69 -13.83 -8.88
CA LEU A 62 15.70 -14.28 -7.92
C LEU A 62 15.84 -15.81 -7.88
N ARG A 63 14.80 -16.56 -8.26
CA ARG A 63 14.88 -18.02 -8.40
C ARG A 63 15.56 -18.45 -9.69
N ALA A 64 15.34 -17.71 -10.77
CA ALA A 64 15.92 -18.01 -12.08
C ALA A 64 17.41 -17.63 -12.19
N PHE A 65 17.83 -16.56 -11.49
CA PHE A 65 19.18 -16.04 -11.56
C PHE A 65 19.87 -16.06 -10.20
N SER A 66 21.06 -16.65 -10.13
CA SER A 66 21.93 -16.58 -8.95
C SER A 66 22.61 -15.21 -8.87
N LEU A 67 21.92 -14.24 -8.28
CA LEU A 67 22.41 -12.86 -8.17
C LEU A 67 23.16 -12.62 -6.86
N SER A 68 24.16 -11.73 -6.90
CA SER A 68 24.85 -11.26 -5.70
C SER A 68 23.91 -10.48 -4.78
N LEU A 69 24.17 -10.54 -3.47
CA LEU A 69 23.31 -9.90 -2.46
C LEU A 69 23.03 -8.41 -2.74
N PRO A 70 24.00 -7.56 -3.14
CA PRO A 70 23.72 -6.16 -3.46
C PRO A 70 22.73 -5.99 -4.61
N LEU A 71 22.81 -6.84 -5.64
CA LEU A 71 21.92 -6.78 -6.79
C LEU A 71 20.50 -7.22 -6.41
N GLN A 72 20.35 -8.18 -5.50
CA GLN A 72 19.04 -8.57 -4.96
C GLN A 72 18.37 -7.39 -4.26
N TRP A 73 19.10 -6.63 -3.44
CA TRP A 73 18.58 -5.42 -2.79
C TRP A 73 18.23 -4.32 -3.79
N GLY A 74 19.09 -4.09 -4.78
CA GLY A 74 18.85 -3.12 -5.85
C GLY A 74 17.57 -3.43 -6.63
N LEU A 75 17.36 -4.70 -7.01
CA LEU A 75 16.13 -5.14 -7.66
C LEU A 75 14.92 -5.06 -6.71
N GLY A 76 15.09 -5.37 -5.42
CA GLY A 76 14.05 -5.17 -4.40
C GLY A 76 13.50 -3.75 -4.38
N LEU A 77 14.40 -2.76 -4.42
CA LEU A 77 14.03 -1.34 -4.49
C LEU A 77 13.41 -0.97 -5.84
N LEU A 78 13.99 -1.45 -6.94
CA LEU A 78 13.51 -1.18 -8.29
C LEU A 78 12.05 -1.65 -8.47
N PHE A 79 11.74 -2.87 -8.02
CA PHE A 79 10.39 -3.43 -8.10
C PHE A 79 9.39 -2.76 -7.13
N ALA A 80 9.87 -2.04 -6.12
CA ALA A 80 9.01 -1.23 -5.24
C ALA A 80 8.69 0.16 -5.83
N LEU A 81 9.44 0.66 -6.82
CA LEU A 81 9.25 2.01 -7.37
C LEU A 81 7.83 2.29 -7.89
N PRO A 82 7.15 1.38 -8.62
CA PRO A 82 5.79 1.62 -9.06
C PRO A 82 4.83 1.84 -7.88
N ALA A 83 4.98 1.05 -6.81
CA ALA A 83 4.18 1.18 -5.61
C ALA A 83 4.46 2.50 -4.87
N VAL A 84 5.73 2.89 -4.75
CA VAL A 84 6.13 4.17 -4.15
C VAL A 84 5.60 5.34 -4.96
N GLY A 85 5.76 5.32 -6.27
CA GLY A 85 5.27 6.37 -7.16
C GLY A 85 3.75 6.55 -7.06
N TYR A 86 3.02 5.44 -7.09
CA TYR A 86 1.57 5.46 -6.91
C TYR A 86 1.17 5.92 -5.50
N GLY A 87 1.88 5.47 -4.46
CA GLY A 87 1.66 5.88 -3.09
C GLY A 87 1.82 7.40 -2.89
N LEU A 88 2.85 8.00 -3.50
CA LEU A 88 3.03 9.45 -3.49
C LEU A 88 1.92 10.19 -4.24
N TYR A 89 1.47 9.67 -5.38
CA TYR A 89 0.32 10.21 -6.09
C TYR A 89 -0.96 10.16 -5.25
N ALA A 90 -1.24 9.00 -4.63
CA ALA A 90 -2.41 8.79 -3.78
C ALA A 90 -2.39 9.68 -2.54
N ASP A 91 -1.21 9.84 -1.93
CA ASP A 91 -1.00 10.70 -0.77
C ASP A 91 -1.33 12.17 -1.11
N ARG A 92 -0.84 12.64 -2.27
CA ARG A 92 -1.14 13.99 -2.77
C ARG A 92 -2.62 14.18 -3.05
N LYS A 93 -3.27 13.23 -3.74
CA LYS A 93 -4.70 13.31 -4.08
C LYS A 93 -5.60 13.33 -2.84
N THR A 94 -5.24 12.60 -1.80
CA THR A 94 -6.04 12.41 -0.58
C THR A 94 -5.68 13.38 0.54
N LYS A 95 -4.74 14.30 0.29
CA LYS A 95 -4.19 15.22 1.30
C LYS A 95 -5.27 16.11 1.90
N ASP A 96 -6.11 16.71 1.07
CA ASP A 96 -7.11 17.67 1.52
C ASP A 96 -8.27 16.99 2.24
N TRP A 97 -8.67 15.80 1.79
CA TRP A 97 -9.64 14.94 2.47
C TRP A 97 -9.22 14.61 3.91
N ARG A 98 -7.97 14.19 4.08
CA ARG A 98 -7.41 13.85 5.41
C ARG A 98 -7.27 15.08 6.30
N ARG A 99 -6.94 16.24 5.73
CA ARG A 99 -6.90 17.52 6.46
C ARG A 99 -8.28 17.93 6.94
N GLN A 100 -9.29 17.86 6.08
CA GLN A 100 -10.68 18.17 6.44
C GLN A 100 -11.16 17.27 7.58
N ALA A 101 -11.02 15.94 7.44
CA ALA A 101 -11.42 15.01 8.50
C ALA A 101 -10.67 15.21 9.82
N ASN A 102 -9.39 15.59 9.78
CA ASN A 102 -8.63 15.90 10.99
C ASN A 102 -9.14 17.18 11.69
N ARG A 103 -9.60 18.20 10.93
CA ARG A 103 -10.19 19.42 11.52
C ARG A 103 -11.52 19.12 12.18
N GLU A 104 -12.43 18.46 11.46
CA GLU A 104 -13.74 18.06 11.97
C GLU A 104 -13.63 17.18 13.22
N TRP A 105 -12.68 16.24 13.23
CA TRP A 105 -12.42 15.40 14.41
C TRP A 105 -11.92 16.21 15.62
N ARG A 106 -11.06 17.22 15.40
CA ARG A 106 -10.57 18.08 16.49
C ARG A 106 -11.68 18.95 17.06
N GLU A 107 -12.51 19.54 16.21
CA GLU A 107 -13.65 20.37 16.65
C GLU A 107 -14.66 19.55 17.45
N LYS A 108 -15.03 18.35 16.96
CA LYS A 108 -15.95 17.45 17.66
C LYS A 108 -15.45 17.05 19.06
N ASN A 109 -14.14 16.81 19.22
CA ASN A 109 -13.56 16.43 20.50
C ASN A 109 -13.23 17.61 21.41
N LYS A 110 -13.21 18.84 20.89
CA LYS A 110 -13.07 20.06 21.71
C LYS A 110 -14.39 20.45 22.37
N ASN A 111 -15.52 20.08 21.77
CA ASN A 111 -16.87 20.39 22.23
C ASN A 111 -17.54 19.23 23.01
N ARG A 112 -16.78 18.18 23.34
CA ARG A 112 -17.17 17.07 24.22
C ARG A 112 -16.46 17.22 25.55
#